data_AF-A0A962G3N7-F1
#
_entry.id   AF-A0A962G3N7-F1
#
_cell.length_a   1.000
_cell.length_b   1.000
_cell.length_c   1.000
_cell.angle_alpha   90.00
_cell.angle_beta   90.00
_cell.angle_gamma   90.00
#
_symmetry.space_group_name_H-M   'P 1'
#
loop_
_entity.id
_entity.type
_entity.pdbx_description
1 polymer ?
#
loop_
_entity_poly.entity_id
_entity_poly.type
_entity_poly.pdbx_seq_one_letter_code
_entity_poly.pdbx_strand_id
1 'polypeptide(L)' 'MSDILQKILARKAEEVAQRKAATSVETLRAQAELATAPRGFAGALRQRIAAGHAAVIAEVK' A
#
# COMPACT_ATOMS: atom_id res chain seq x y z
N MET A 1 1.73 -25.86 -5.01
CA MET A 1 0.83 -24.73 -4.70
C MET A 1 1.32 -24.15 -3.38
N SER A 2 1.81 -22.91 -3.37
CA SER A 2 2.70 -22.40 -2.31
C SER A 2 1.94 -22.10 -1.01
N ASP A 3 2.34 -22.78 0.07
CA ASP A 3 1.75 -22.73 1.41
C ASP A 3 1.92 -21.36 2.09
N ILE A 4 3.00 -20.64 1.79
CA ILE A 4 3.33 -19.39 2.47
C ILE A 4 2.37 -18.26 2.11
N LEU A 5 1.95 -18.16 0.84
CA LEU A 5 0.99 -17.13 0.43
C LEU A 5 -0.37 -17.35 1.11
N GLN A 6 -0.80 -18.61 1.26
CA GLN A 6 -2.02 -18.95 1.98
C GLN A 6 -1.93 -18.57 3.46
N LYS A 7 -0.79 -18.83 4.11
CA LYS A 7 -0.52 -18.40 5.49
C LYS A 7 -0.57 -16.88 5.64
N ILE A 8 0.04 -16.13 4.71
CA ILE A 8 0.01 -14.66 4.71
C ILE A 8 -1.43 -14.15 4.59
N LEU A 9 -2.21 -14.70 3.65
CA LEU A 9 -3.60 -14.29 3.42
C LEU A 9 -4.50 -14.58 4.61
N ALA A 10 -4.39 -15.78 5.21
CA ALA A 10 -5.14 -16.15 6.40
C ALA A 10 -4.84 -15.17 7.55
N ARG A 11 -3.56 -14.88 7.78
CA ARG A 11 -3.16 -13.92 8.82
C ARG A 11 -3.65 -12.49 8.52
N LYS A 12 -3.62 -12.03 7.26
CA LYS A 12 -4.13 -10.70 6.89
C LYS A 12 -5.63 -10.57 7.13
N ALA A 13 -6.42 -11.62 6.92
CA ALA A 13 -7.87 -11.58 7.18
C ALA A 13 -8.16 -11.30 8.66
N GLU A 14 -7.46 -11.99 9.57
CA GLU A 14 -7.56 -11.76 11.02
C GLU A 14 -7.18 -10.33 11.39
N GLU A 15 -6.06 -9.81 10.86
CA GLU A 15 -5.61 -8.46 11.15
C GLU A 15 -6.58 -7.39 10.63
N VAL A 16 -7.17 -7.58 9.45
CA VAL A 16 -8.18 -6.66 8.92
C VAL A 16 -9.41 -6.65 9.83
N ALA A 17 -9.88 -7.80 10.31
CA ALA A 17 -11.00 -7.88 11.25
C ALA A 17 -10.69 -7.15 12.56
N GLN A 18 -9.51 -7.39 13.13
CA GLN A 18 -9.04 -6.72 14.35
C GLN A 18 -8.96 -5.20 14.18
N ARG A 19 -8.40 -4.71 13.08
CA ARG A 19 -8.26 -3.27 12.82
C ARG A 19 -9.59 -2.60 12.52
N LYS A 20 -10.51 -3.26 11.81
CA LYS A 20 -11.88 -2.75 11.59
C LYS A 20 -12.66 -2.62 12.90
N ALA A 21 -12.45 -3.51 13.86
CA ALA A 21 -13.05 -3.40 15.19
C ALA A 21 -12.49 -2.21 15.99
N ALA A 22 -11.21 -1.87 15.79
CA ALA A 22 -10.55 -0.75 16.48
C ALA A 22 -10.75 0.61 15.80
N THR A 23 -10.93 0.65 14.47
CA THR A 23 -11.06 1.89 13.69
C THR A 23 -12.07 1.68 12.57
N SER A 24 -13.13 2.48 12.60
CA SER A 24 -14.17 2.41 11.57
C SER A 24 -13.64 2.88 10.21
N VAL A 25 -14.28 2.41 9.13
CA VAL A 25 -13.90 2.80 7.76
C VAL A 25 -14.16 4.30 7.53
N GLU A 26 -15.19 4.86 8.16
CA GLU A 26 -15.55 6.27 8.12
C GLU A 26 -14.46 7.14 8.76
N THR A 27 -13.96 6.71 9.92
CA THR A 27 -12.85 7.39 10.60
C THR A 27 -11.58 7.35 9.75
N LEU A 28 -11.26 6.18 9.18
CA LEU A 28 -10.11 6.02 8.29
C LEU A 28 -10.24 6.91 7.04
N ARG A 29 -11.45 7.04 6.48
CA ARG A 29 -11.74 7.91 5.34
C ARG A 29 -11.49 9.38 5.67
N ALA A 30 -12.01 9.86 6.80
CA ALA A 30 -11.78 11.24 7.23
C ALA A 30 -10.28 11.54 7.40
N GLN A 31 -9.51 10.60 7.95
CA GLN A 31 -8.05 10.72 8.05
C GLN A 31 -7.38 10.77 6.67
N ALA A 32 -7.83 9.95 5.72
CA ALA A 32 -7.29 9.93 4.36
C ALA A 32 -7.57 11.24 3.61
N GLU A 33 -8.73 11.88 3.85
CA GLU A 33 -9.09 13.17 3.26
C GLU A 33 -8.24 14.33 3.81
N LEU A 34 -7.75 14.22 5.05
CA LEU A 34 -6.84 15.20 5.67
C LEU A 34 -5.36 14.97 5.31
N ALA A 35 -5.01 13.85 4.69
CA ALA A 35 -3.63 13.54 4.34
C ALA A 35 -3.13 14.45 3.20
N THR A 36 -1.81 14.66 3.16
CA THR A 36 -1.18 15.42 2.06
C THR A 36 -1.42 14.73 0.72
N ALA A 37 -1.46 15.53 -0.35
CA ALA A 37 -1.68 15.03 -1.71
C ALA A 37 -0.71 13.88 -2.09
N PRO A 38 -1.20 12.87 -2.83
CA PRO A 38 -0.36 11.79 -3.34
C PRO A 38 0.80 12.31 -4.20
N ARG A 39 2.00 11.75 -4.00
CA ARG A 39 3.24 12.19 -4.67
C ARG A 39 3.40 11.72 -6.13
N GLY A 40 2.47 10.92 -6.65
CA GLY A 40 2.52 10.44 -8.04
C GLY A 40 3.50 9.30 -8.30
N PHE A 41 3.42 8.20 -7.54
CA PHE A 41 4.31 7.03 -7.61
C PHE A 41 4.55 6.51 -9.05
N ALA A 42 3.48 6.17 -9.78
CA ALA A 42 3.60 5.67 -11.15
C ALA A 42 4.07 6.75 -12.14
N GLY A 43 3.81 8.02 -11.86
CA GLY A 43 4.31 9.15 -12.65
C GLY A 43 5.83 9.24 -12.58
N ALA A 44 6.40 9.15 -11.37
CA ALA A 44 7.84 9.21 -11.16
C ALA A 44 8.58 8.08 -11.89
N LEU A 45 8.05 6.85 -11.84
CA LEU A 45 8.64 5.71 -12.57
C LEU A 45 8.59 5.94 -14.09
N ARG A 46 7.44 6.36 -14.61
CA ARG A 46 7.28 6.64 -16.05
C ARG A 46 8.20 7.76 -16.54
N GLN A 47 8.36 8.84 -15.77
CA GLN A 47 9.26 9.94 -16.12
C GLN A 47 10.72 9.49 -16.21
N ARG A 48 11.19 8.67 -15.25
CA ARG A 48 12.55 8.10 -15.30
C ARG A 48 12.77 7.23 -16.53
N ILE A 49 11.81 6.35 -16.82
CA ILE A 49 11.87 5.47 -18.00
C ILE A 49 11.88 6.29 -19.29
N ALA A 50 11.00 7.29 -19.41
CA ALA A 50 10.91 8.15 -20.59
C ALA A 50 12.20 8.95 -20.83
N ALA A 51 12.92 9.30 -19.76
CA ALA A 51 14.24 9.93 -19.82
C ALA A 51 15.39 8.94 -20.09
N GLY A 52 15.11 7.66 -20.35
CA GLY A 52 16.13 6.63 -20.57
C GLY A 52 16.89 6.21 -19.32
N HIS A 53 16.39 6.53 -18.13
CA HIS A 53 17.01 6.20 -16.85
C HIS A 53 16.34 4.99 -16.20
N ALA A 54 17.07 4.30 -15.32
CA ALA A 54 16.50 3.26 -14.46
C ALA A 54 15.45 3.85 -13.50
N ALA A 55 14.30 3.18 -13.40
CA ALA A 55 13.23 3.51 -12.46
C ALA A 55 13.24 2.52 -11.29
N VAL A 56 13.93 2.90 -10.21
CA VAL A 56 14.15 2.04 -9.04
C VAL A 56 13.16 2.37 -7.93
N ILE A 57 12.48 1.35 -7.41
CA ILE A 57 11.77 1.41 -6.13
C ILE A 57 12.75 0.88 -5.08
N ALA A 58 13.34 1.79 -4.30
CA ALA A 58 14.22 1.41 -3.19
C ALA A 58 13.36 0.86 -2.04
N GLU A 59 13.35 -0.45 -1.86
CA GLU A 59 12.56 -1.12 -0.83
C GLU A 59 13.27 -1.06 0.53
N VAL A 60 12.55 -0.57 1.54
CA VAL A 60 12.94 -0.71 2.95
C VAL A 60 12.14 -1.90 3.49
N LYS A 61 12.81 -3.05 3.66
CA LYS A 61 12.19 -4.33 4.05
C LYS A 61 12.42 -4.65 5.51
#